data_AF-A0A9X1F820-F1
#
_entry.id   AF-A0A9X1F820-F1
#
_cell.length_a   1.000
_cell.length_b   1.000
_cell.length_c   1.000
_cell.angle_alpha   90.00
_cell.angle_beta   90.00
_cell.angle_gamma   90.00
#
_symmetry.space_group_name_H-M   'P 1'
#
loop_
_entity.id
_entity.type
_entity.pdbx_description
1 polymer ?
#
loop_
_entity_poly.entity_id
_entity_poly.type
_entity_poly.pdbx_seq_one_letter_code
_entity_poly.pdbx_strand_id
1 'polypeptide(L)'
;MKKLVLIITFMALMLSCSSDDDSNTDNIVGQWQMIERYESDVEVEVGCSQYYYSEFKSNNQLSADYIDFDNTPAECTTVTFEILLWRKSGNDYEIYVNPDEIISVAYFDGDNLVIESNMLNRRSVYQKLQ
;
A
#
# COMPACT_ATOMS: atom_id res chain seq x y z
N MET A 1 1.17 -43.34 -58.41
CA MET A 1 -0.09 -43.27 -57.64
C MET A 1 0.16 -42.39 -56.43
N LYS A 2 -0.58 -41.27 -56.33
CA LYS A 2 -0.48 -40.31 -55.23
C LYS A 2 -1.01 -40.98 -53.96
N LYS A 3 -0.21 -41.04 -52.89
CA LYS A 3 -0.70 -41.31 -51.54
C LYS A 3 -0.45 -40.07 -50.69
N LEU A 4 -1.45 -39.20 -50.73
CA LEU A 4 -1.84 -38.31 -49.65
C LEU A 4 -2.29 -39.15 -48.45
N VAL A 5 -2.47 -38.50 -47.29
CA VAL A 5 -2.98 -38.98 -45.98
C VAL A 5 -1.82 -39.19 -44.98
N LEU A 6 -1.72 -38.55 -43.81
CA LEU A 6 -2.68 -37.82 -42.97
C LEU A 6 -1.90 -36.77 -42.13
N ILE A 7 -2.38 -35.53 -42.14
CA ILE A 7 -2.11 -34.52 -41.10
C ILE A 7 -2.99 -34.89 -39.90
N ILE A 8 -2.49 -34.71 -38.67
CA ILE A 8 -3.19 -34.35 -37.41
C ILE A 8 -2.45 -35.00 -36.23
N THR A 9 -1.59 -34.22 -35.57
CA THR A 9 -1.39 -34.29 -34.11
C THR A 9 -0.93 -32.89 -33.70
N PHE A 10 -1.86 -32.01 -33.31
CA PHE A 10 -2.25 -31.80 -31.92
C PHE A 10 -1.09 -31.27 -31.08
N MET A 11 -0.80 -29.98 -31.21
CA MET A 11 -0.15 -29.23 -30.13
C MET A 11 -0.54 -27.75 -30.24
N ALA A 12 -1.82 -27.49 -29.94
CA ALA A 12 -2.27 -26.16 -29.55
C ALA A 12 -1.72 -25.87 -28.15
N LEU A 13 -0.49 -25.36 -28.09
CA LEU A 13 0.11 -24.76 -26.88
C LEU A 13 -0.04 -23.24 -26.91
N MET A 14 -1.24 -22.74 -27.24
CA MET A 14 -1.52 -21.30 -27.27
C MET A 14 -2.67 -20.97 -26.33
N LEU A 15 -2.54 -21.38 -25.06
CA LEU A 15 -3.37 -20.92 -23.94
C LEU A 15 -2.52 -20.87 -22.65
N SER A 16 -1.51 -20.01 -22.61
CA SER A 16 -1.36 -19.18 -21.41
C SER A 16 -2.03 -17.85 -21.80
N CYS A 17 -3.20 -17.49 -21.26
CA CYS A 17 -3.40 -16.96 -19.91
C CYS A 17 -2.23 -16.03 -19.51
N SER A 18 -2.44 -14.77 -19.21
CA SER A 18 -3.67 -14.01 -18.96
C SER A 18 -3.34 -12.55 -19.23
N SER A 19 -4.34 -11.78 -19.63
CA SER A 19 -4.32 -10.33 -19.83
C SER A 19 -3.33 -9.61 -18.91
N ASP A 20 -2.27 -9.03 -19.49
CA ASP A 20 -1.51 -7.96 -18.85
C ASP A 20 -2.37 -6.70 -18.92
N ASP A 21 -3.40 -6.62 -18.08
CA ASP A 21 -3.99 -5.34 -17.70
C ASP A 21 -3.03 -4.67 -16.71
N ASP A 22 -1.85 -4.30 -17.22
CA ASP A 22 -0.90 -3.41 -16.54
C ASP A 22 -1.50 -1.99 -16.52
N SER A 23 -2.55 -1.81 -15.72
CA SER A 23 -2.82 -0.50 -15.15
C SER A 23 -1.61 -0.19 -14.27
N ASN A 24 -0.71 0.66 -14.81
CA ASN A 24 0.57 1.05 -14.24
C ASN A 24 0.35 1.90 -12.97
N THR A 25 -0.31 1.30 -11.99
CA THR A 25 -0.73 1.92 -10.74
C THR A 25 0.45 1.80 -9.79
N ASP A 26 0.91 2.93 -9.26
CA ASP A 26 2.09 2.95 -8.41
C ASP A 26 1.92 2.00 -7.21
N ASN A 27 2.96 1.23 -6.86
CA ASN A 27 2.90 0.16 -5.86
C ASN A 27 2.35 0.61 -4.50
N ILE A 28 2.58 1.88 -4.12
CA ILE A 28 2.08 2.46 -2.87
C ILE A 28 0.55 2.59 -2.86
N VAL A 29 -0.11 2.66 -4.03
CA VAL A 29 -1.56 2.80 -4.12
C VAL A 29 -2.26 1.58 -3.50
N GLY A 30 -3.20 1.86 -2.61
CA GLY A 30 -3.94 0.86 -1.86
C GLY A 30 -4.10 1.22 -0.39
N GLN A 31 -4.70 0.31 0.36
CA GLN A 31 -4.95 0.43 1.79
C GLN A 31 -3.87 -0.31 2.59
N TRP A 32 -3.40 0.33 3.67
CA TRP A 32 -2.26 -0.11 4.46
C TRP A 32 -2.60 -0.06 5.95
N GLN A 33 -2.40 -1.17 6.65
CA GLN A 33 -2.62 -1.28 8.10
C GLN A 33 -1.28 -1.26 8.83
N MET A 34 -1.16 -0.45 9.87
CA MET A 34 0.03 -0.42 10.71
C MET A 34 0.14 -1.72 11.51
N ILE A 35 1.29 -2.38 11.43
CA ILE A 35 1.60 -3.62 12.14
C ILE A 35 2.70 -3.45 13.18
N GLU A 36 3.58 -2.46 13.02
CA GLU A 36 4.63 -2.15 13.98
C GLU A 36 4.80 -0.63 14.11
N ARG A 37 5.22 -0.19 15.30
CA ARG A 37 5.51 1.21 15.61
C ARG A 37 6.76 1.29 16.47
N TYR A 38 7.63 2.23 16.12
CA TYR A 38 8.88 2.50 16.82
C TYR A 38 8.93 3.96 17.24
N GLU A 39 9.33 4.22 18.48
CA GLU A 39 9.64 5.55 19.00
C GLU A 39 11.07 5.57 19.51
N SER A 40 11.92 6.41 18.88
CA SER A 40 13.37 6.43 19.13
C SER A 40 14.03 5.05 19.05
N ASP A 41 13.74 4.33 17.95
CA ASP A 41 14.23 2.98 17.65
C ASP A 41 13.79 1.88 18.63
N VAL A 42 12.91 2.20 19.58
CA VAL A 42 12.30 1.23 20.50
C VAL A 42 10.92 0.87 19.99
N GLU A 43 10.66 -0.43 19.79
CA GLU A 43 9.34 -0.92 19.43
C GLU A 43 8.35 -0.65 20.57
N VAL A 44 7.18 -0.12 20.21
CA VAL A 44 6.08 0.21 21.12
C VAL A 44 4.77 -0.36 20.56
N GLU A 45 3.78 -0.54 21.43
CA GLU A 45 2.46 -1.03 21.02
C GLU A 45 1.85 -0.12 19.94
N VAL A 46 1.23 -0.69 18.90
CA VAL A 46 0.55 0.06 17.82
C VAL A 46 -0.67 0.84 18.35
N GLY A 47 -1.32 0.33 19.40
CA GLY A 47 -2.50 0.96 20.01
C GLY A 47 -3.70 1.01 19.05
N CYS A 48 -4.44 2.11 19.06
CA CYS A 48 -5.63 2.24 18.22
C CYS A 48 -5.36 2.20 16.71
N SER A 49 -4.12 2.46 16.27
CA SER A 49 -3.74 2.44 14.86
C SER A 49 -3.93 1.06 14.20
N GLN A 50 -4.05 -0.02 14.98
CA GLN A 50 -4.34 -1.36 14.46
C GLN A 50 -5.76 -1.48 13.88
N TYR A 51 -6.68 -0.59 14.26
CA TYR A 51 -8.08 -0.60 13.80
C TYR A 51 -8.33 0.30 12.59
N TYR A 52 -7.29 0.97 12.08
CA TYR A 52 -7.40 1.91 10.96
C TYR A 52 -6.54 1.45 9.80
N TYR A 53 -6.88 1.92 8.61
CA TYR A 53 -6.00 1.86 7.45
C TYR A 53 -5.64 3.27 6.96
N SER A 54 -4.50 3.37 6.29
CA SER A 54 -4.11 4.51 5.48
C SER A 54 -4.25 4.13 4.00
N GLU A 55 -4.94 4.95 3.22
CA GLU A 55 -5.19 4.72 1.79
C GLU A 55 -4.44 5.75 0.95
N PHE A 56 -3.47 5.28 0.19
CA PHE A 56 -2.82 6.06 -0.85
C PHE A 56 -3.65 5.93 -2.13
N LYS A 57 -4.30 7.03 -2.53
CA LYS A 57 -5.14 7.10 -3.72
C LYS A 57 -4.35 7.49 -4.95
N SER A 58 -4.75 7.00 -6.12
CA SER A 58 -4.11 7.29 -7.41
C SER A 58 -4.15 8.78 -7.82
N ASN A 59 -4.95 9.60 -7.13
CA ASN A 59 -5.01 11.05 -7.29
C ASN A 59 -4.09 11.82 -6.31
N ASN A 60 -3.07 11.16 -5.75
CA ASN A 60 -2.08 11.74 -4.83
C ASN A 60 -2.63 12.18 -3.47
N GLN A 61 -3.82 11.71 -3.08
CA GLN A 61 -4.36 11.90 -1.73
C GLN A 61 -4.01 10.71 -0.84
N LEU A 62 -3.72 10.99 0.42
CA LEU A 62 -3.59 10.03 1.51
C LEU A 62 -4.74 10.29 2.49
N SER A 63 -5.61 9.31 2.66
CA SER A 63 -6.70 9.36 3.65
C SER A 63 -6.56 8.20 4.63
N ALA A 64 -7.35 8.21 5.69
CA ALA A 64 -7.46 7.08 6.60
C ALA A 64 -8.93 6.87 7.00
N ASP A 65 -9.25 5.63 7.35
CA ASP A 65 -10.57 5.24 7.87
C ASP A 65 -10.42 4.00 8.77
N TYR A 66 -11.52 3.60 9.39
CA TYR A 66 -11.62 2.37 10.17
C TYR A 66 -11.62 1.14 9.26
N ILE A 67 -10.91 0.09 9.67
CA ILE A 67 -10.97 -1.23 9.02
C ILE A 67 -12.35 -1.85 9.28
N ASP A 68 -12.81 -1.78 10.52
CA ASP A 68 -14.13 -2.23 10.95
C ASP A 68 -14.59 -1.37 12.12
N PHE A 69 -15.43 -0.36 11.83
CA PHE A 69 -15.89 0.59 12.83
C PHE A 69 -16.73 -0.09 13.92
N ASP A 70 -17.56 -1.08 13.57
CA ASP A 70 -18.47 -1.74 14.50
C ASP A 70 -17.73 -2.59 15.54
N ASN A 71 -16.56 -3.12 15.17
CA ASN A 71 -15.69 -3.90 16.06
C ASN A 71 -14.51 -3.10 16.64
N THR A 72 -14.42 -1.80 16.36
CA THR A 72 -13.37 -0.94 16.93
C THR A 72 -13.71 -0.59 18.38
N PRO A 73 -12.76 -0.70 19.35
CA PRO A 73 -12.98 -0.29 20.73
C PRO A 73 -13.41 1.17 20.83
N ALA A 74 -14.32 1.48 21.75
CA ALA A 74 -14.92 2.81 21.86
C ALA A 74 -13.88 3.93 22.10
N GLU A 75 -12.79 3.63 22.81
CA GLU A 75 -11.66 4.56 22.98
C GLU A 75 -10.98 4.90 21.65
N CYS A 76 -11.03 4.00 20.68
CA CYS A 76 -10.46 4.16 19.35
C CYS A 76 -11.44 4.74 18.32
N THR A 77 -12.73 4.98 18.64
CA THR A 77 -13.70 5.56 17.69
C THR A 77 -13.78 7.09 17.73
N THR A 78 -12.84 7.75 18.42
CA THR A 78 -12.83 9.22 18.60
C THR A 78 -11.82 9.94 17.70
N VAL A 79 -11.14 9.19 16.83
CA VAL A 79 -10.11 9.73 15.94
C VAL A 79 -10.75 10.38 14.72
N THR A 80 -10.27 11.59 14.40
CA THR A 80 -10.56 12.29 13.16
C THR A 80 -9.40 12.08 12.20
N PHE A 81 -9.70 11.70 10.96
CA PHE A 81 -8.70 11.54 9.91
C PHE A 81 -8.58 12.80 9.07
N GLU A 82 -7.36 13.27 8.87
CA GLU A 82 -7.04 14.35 7.96
C GLU A 82 -6.67 13.79 6.58
N ILE A 83 -6.97 14.54 5.52
CA ILE A 83 -6.49 14.22 4.18
C ILE A 83 -5.12 14.87 4.02
N LEU A 84 -4.12 14.04 3.73
CA LEU A 84 -2.77 14.45 3.38
C LEU A 84 -2.55 14.26 1.87
N LEU A 85 -1.40 14.72 1.39
CA LEU A 85 -0.96 14.51 0.02
C LEU A 85 0.31 13.67 -0.01
N TRP A 86 0.53 12.98 -1.12
CA TRP A 86 1.74 12.20 -1.32
C TRP A 86 2.25 12.31 -2.77
N ARG A 87 3.56 12.19 -2.95
CA ARG A 87 4.20 12.15 -4.27
C ARG A 87 5.39 11.20 -4.26
N LYS A 88 5.73 10.67 -5.44
CA LYS A 88 6.94 9.89 -5.64
C LYS A 88 8.17 10.79 -5.66
N SER A 89 9.22 10.41 -4.95
CA SER A 89 10.51 11.10 -4.88
C SER A 89 11.64 10.08 -5.07
N GLY A 90 12.04 9.86 -6.33
CA GLY A 90 12.98 8.79 -6.68
C GLY A 90 12.37 7.40 -6.49
N ASN A 91 12.97 6.60 -5.61
CA ASN A 91 12.48 5.27 -5.23
C ASN A 91 11.51 5.30 -4.03
N ASP A 92 11.46 6.44 -3.34
CA ASP A 92 10.69 6.63 -2.13
C ASP A 92 9.49 7.54 -2.41
N TYR A 93 8.74 7.86 -1.35
CA TYR A 93 7.56 8.70 -1.40
C TYR A 93 7.64 9.76 -0.31
N GLU A 94 7.17 10.96 -0.61
CA GLU A 94 7.06 12.07 0.34
C GLU A 94 5.59 12.26 0.69
N ILE A 95 5.30 12.40 1.99
CA ILE A 95 3.98 12.73 2.52
C ILE A 95 4.03 14.15 3.06
N TYR A 96 3.05 14.98 2.69
CA TYR A 96 3.06 16.40 2.97
C TYR A 96 1.66 16.99 3.14
N VAL A 97 1.57 18.07 3.92
CA VAL A 97 0.33 18.85 4.08
C VAL A 97 0.18 19.87 2.95
N ASN A 98 1.31 20.47 2.57
CA ASN A 98 1.44 21.40 1.45
C ASN A 98 2.80 21.16 0.75
N PRO A 99 3.01 21.62 -0.50
CA PRO A 99 4.20 21.27 -1.28
C PRO A 99 5.56 21.62 -0.65
N ASP A 100 5.59 22.53 0.33
CA ASP A 100 6.79 23.02 0.99
C ASP A 100 7.04 22.34 2.36
N GLU A 101 6.12 21.51 2.84
CA GLU A 101 6.14 20.91 4.18
C GLU A 101 6.03 19.38 4.13
N ILE A 102 7.17 18.71 3.98
CA ILE A 102 7.28 17.25 3.98
C ILE A 102 7.32 16.74 5.42
N ILE A 103 6.27 16.05 5.85
CA ILE A 103 6.10 15.60 7.24
C ILE A 103 6.62 14.18 7.47
N SER A 104 6.66 13.36 6.42
CA SER A 104 7.16 11.98 6.47
C SER A 104 7.72 11.53 5.12
N VAL A 105 8.57 10.51 5.16
CA VAL A 105 9.04 9.75 3.99
C VAL A 105 8.51 8.32 4.11
N ALA A 106 8.10 7.74 2.98
CA ALA A 106 7.68 6.34 2.91
C ALA A 106 8.51 5.58 1.89
N TYR A 107 8.84 4.32 2.18
CA TYR A 107 9.63 3.44 1.31
C TYR A 107 9.24 1.98 1.55
N PHE A 108 9.63 1.10 0.64
CA PHE A 108 9.36 -0.34 0.76
C PHE A 108 10.53 -1.09 1.38
N ASP A 109 10.23 -1.92 2.37
CA ASP A 109 11.13 -2.96 2.89
C ASP A 109 10.48 -4.33 2.67
N GLY A 110 10.89 -5.01 1.59
CA GLY A 110 10.18 -6.17 1.07
C GLY A 110 8.77 -5.81 0.61
N ASP A 111 7.77 -6.52 1.13
CA ASP A 111 6.35 -6.29 0.83
C ASP A 111 5.70 -5.24 1.75
N ASN A 112 6.41 -4.79 2.78
CA ASN A 112 5.90 -3.85 3.77
C ASN A 112 6.22 -2.41 3.37
N LEU A 113 5.29 -1.51 3.66
CA LEU A 113 5.51 -0.07 3.56
C LEU A 113 6.03 0.44 4.90
N VAL A 114 7.16 1.14 4.88
CA VAL A 114 7.73 1.81 6.05
C VAL A 114 7.48 3.31 5.91
N ILE A 115 7.02 3.97 6.98
CA ILE A 115 6.85 5.42 7.05
C ILE A 115 7.64 5.98 8.22
N GLU A 116 8.54 6.91 7.93
CA GLU A 116 9.37 7.63 8.91
C GLU A 116 8.94 9.09 8.97
N SER A 117 8.69 9.60 10.18
CA SER A 117 8.35 11.01 10.36
C SER A 117 9.61 11.86 10.33
N ASN A 118 9.56 12.98 9.61
CA ASN A 118 10.62 13.98 9.62
C ASN A 118 10.54 14.92 10.82
N MET A 119 9.39 14.96 11.49
CA MET A 119 9.12 15.86 12.62
C MET A 119 9.27 15.17 13.97
N LEU A 120 9.06 13.86 14.01
CA LEU A 120 9.09 13.04 15.21
C LEU A 120 10.10 11.90 15.01
N ASN A 121 10.76 11.46 16.07
CA ASN A 121 11.60 10.26 16.02
C ASN A 121 10.72 8.99 16.04
N ARG A 122 9.91 8.82 14.98
CA ARG A 122 8.91 7.76 14.85
C ARG A 122 9.03 7.09 13.49
N ARG A 123 9.02 5.77 13.51
CA ARG A 123 8.93 4.89 12.34
C ARG A 123 7.76 3.94 12.52
N SER A 124 6.99 3.70 11.46
CA SER A 124 5.88 2.75 11.47
C SER A 124 5.97 1.82 10.27
N VAL A 125 5.63 0.55 10.45
CA VAL A 125 5.63 -0.48 9.41
C VAL A 125 4.19 -0.88 9.13
N TYR A 126 3.86 -1.02 7.85
CA TYR A 126 2.51 -1.30 7.39
C TYR A 126 2.49 -2.52 6.47
N GLN A 127 1.44 -3.31 6.60
CA GLN A 127 1.08 -4.36 5.65
C GLN A 127 -0.05 -3.89 4.74
N LYS A 128 -0.06 -4.39 3.50
CA LYS A 128 -1.14 -4.09 2.55
C LYS A 128 -2.41 -4.85 2.95
N LEU A 129 -3.55 -4.18 2.97
CA LEU A 129 -4.86 -4.82 3.06
C LEU A 129 -5.27 -5.31 1.67
N GLN A 130 -5.82 -6.54 1.62
CA GLN A 130 -6.22 -7.21 0.38
C GLN A 130 -7.44 -6.58 -0.28
#